data_AF-A0A499UZ11-F1
#
_entry.id   AF-A0A499UZ11-F1
#
_cell.length_a   1.000
_cell.length_b   1.000
_cell.length_c   1.000
_cell.angle_alpha   90.00
_cell.angle_beta   90.00
_cell.angle_gamma   90.00
#
_symmetry.space_group_name_H-M   'P 1'
#
loop_
_entity.id
_entity.type
_entity.pdbx_description
1 polymer ?
#
loop_
_entity_poly.entity_id
_entity_poly.type
_entity_poly.pdbx_seq_one_letter_code
_entity_poly.pdbx_strand_id
1 'polypeptide(L)'
;MSGRAQLMWDEEVTGYDFGAGHPMDPVRLALTMRLVQAYGLDRAVQVVAAKPAGESTLRLVHGQEYIEAVRRASAAPESADGSYGLGTIDDPAFAGMHEASALIAGQSVGAAEDVWRGEALHAVNFAGGLHHAMPRGASGFCIYNDAALAVARLLELGAERVAYVDVDVHHGDGVQAAFWDDPRVLTISLHEHPRTLFPQTGWPEEAGGEGAEGSAVNVALPAGTSDEGWLRAFHAVVPELLAAFRPQVLVTQHGADTHVEDPLAHLAVTVDAQRAVAESCHRLAHEHADGRWVALGAVAMRWWTWCRGPGRIWSRSRRDGRSRPPRRCRRSGGRRCTGGPGWTRRGG
;
A
#
# COMPACT_ATOMS: atom_id res chain seq x y z
N MET A 1 -6.30 -19.76 15.18
CA MET A 1 -4.87 -20.05 14.94
C MET A 1 -4.52 -19.31 13.65
N SER A 2 -3.55 -18.38 13.65
CA SER A 2 -3.11 -17.77 12.39
C SER A 2 -2.50 -18.89 11.53
N GLY A 3 -3.02 -19.08 10.31
CA GLY A 3 -2.55 -20.12 9.39
C GLY A 3 -1.12 -19.86 8.88
N ARG A 4 -0.68 -20.65 7.90
CA ARG A 4 0.62 -20.44 7.24
C ARG A 4 0.60 -19.08 6.53
N ALA A 5 1.62 -18.25 6.80
CA ALA A 5 1.81 -16.95 6.16
C ALA A 5 3.06 -16.98 5.26
N GLN A 6 2.93 -16.43 4.06
CA GLN A 6 4.02 -16.27 3.11
C GLN A 6 4.41 -14.79 2.93
N LEU A 7 5.69 -14.58 2.72
CA LEU A 7 6.27 -13.31 2.28
C LEU A 7 6.84 -13.49 0.88
N MET A 8 6.24 -12.82 -0.10
CA MET A 8 6.72 -12.78 -1.47
C MET A 8 7.91 -11.84 -1.55
N TRP A 9 9.08 -12.37 -1.87
CA TRP A 9 10.30 -11.61 -2.01
C TRP A 9 11.24 -12.26 -3.02
N ASP A 10 11.63 -11.44 -4.00
CA ASP A 10 12.78 -11.67 -4.87
C ASP A 10 13.59 -10.37 -4.85
N GLU A 11 14.91 -10.44 -4.67
CA GLU A 11 15.75 -9.24 -4.61
C GLU A 11 15.69 -8.45 -5.93
N GLU A 12 15.42 -9.11 -7.07
CA GLU A 12 15.34 -8.46 -8.38
C GLU A 12 14.21 -7.43 -8.48
N VAL A 13 13.22 -7.42 -7.56
CA VAL A 13 12.18 -6.37 -7.51
C VAL A 13 12.76 -4.98 -7.23
N THR A 14 13.97 -4.89 -6.65
CA THR A 14 14.67 -3.62 -6.46
C THR A 14 15.20 -3.03 -7.77
N GLY A 15 15.11 -3.77 -8.88
CA GLY A 15 15.39 -3.26 -10.22
C GLY A 15 14.31 -2.32 -10.77
N TYR A 16 13.18 -2.17 -10.08
CA TYR A 16 12.17 -1.15 -10.38
C TYR A 16 12.67 0.22 -9.93
N ASP A 17 13.39 0.90 -10.82
CA ASP A 17 14.14 2.13 -10.53
C ASP A 17 13.91 3.19 -11.61
N PHE A 18 13.14 4.23 -11.28
CA PHE A 18 12.89 5.37 -12.15
C PHE A 18 14.05 6.37 -12.22
N GLY A 19 15.14 6.11 -11.49
CA GLY A 19 16.35 6.91 -11.48
C GLY A 19 16.43 7.90 -10.33
N ALA A 20 17.59 8.55 -10.23
CA ALA A 20 17.93 9.40 -9.10
C ALA A 20 16.98 10.59 -8.94
N GLY A 21 16.44 10.75 -7.72
CA GLY A 21 15.57 11.86 -7.34
C GLY A 21 14.08 11.62 -7.59
N HIS A 22 13.70 10.49 -8.19
CA HIS A 22 12.30 10.09 -8.28
C HIS A 22 11.78 9.61 -6.90
N PRO A 23 10.55 9.98 -6.48
CA PRO A 23 10.02 9.58 -5.16
C PRO A 23 9.92 8.07 -4.94
N MET A 24 9.62 7.31 -6.01
CA MET A 24 9.53 5.84 -6.00
C MET A 24 10.94 5.19 -6.05
N ASP A 25 11.75 5.43 -5.02
CA ASP A 25 13.11 4.89 -4.92
C ASP A 25 13.09 3.40 -4.47
N PRO A 26 13.80 2.48 -5.15
CA PRO A 26 13.86 1.06 -4.78
C PRO A 26 14.47 0.82 -3.38
N VAL A 27 15.20 1.78 -2.82
CA VAL A 27 15.75 1.71 -1.46
C VAL A 27 14.68 1.42 -0.42
N ARG A 28 13.42 1.84 -0.67
CA ARG A 28 12.28 1.54 0.21
C ARG A 28 12.07 0.04 0.40
N LEU A 29 12.22 -0.75 -0.67
CA LEU A 29 12.01 -2.20 -0.66
C LEU A 29 13.17 -2.89 0.07
N ALA A 30 14.41 -2.50 -0.27
CA ALA A 30 15.61 -3.02 0.37
C ALA A 30 15.63 -2.72 1.89
N LEU A 31 15.25 -1.51 2.30
CA LEU A 31 15.16 -1.15 3.72
C LEU A 31 14.03 -1.90 4.44
N THR A 32 12.90 -2.13 3.77
CA THR A 32 11.80 -2.92 4.32
C THR A 32 12.23 -4.36 4.57
N MET A 33 12.88 -5.02 3.59
CA MET A 33 13.38 -6.38 3.77
C MET A 33 14.47 -6.48 4.84
N ARG A 34 15.39 -5.49 4.90
CA ARG A 34 16.39 -5.43 5.98
C ARG A 34 15.75 -5.29 7.35
N LEU A 35 14.65 -4.56 7.48
CA LEU A 35 13.90 -4.45 8.73
C LEU A 35 13.23 -5.78 9.10
N VAL A 36 12.61 -6.46 8.12
CA VAL A 36 12.04 -7.82 8.26
C VAL A 36 13.10 -8.78 8.82
N GLN A 37 14.29 -8.81 8.22
CA GLN A 37 15.41 -9.65 8.66
C GLN A 37 15.96 -9.26 10.04
N ALA A 38 16.10 -7.95 10.31
CA ALA A 38 16.62 -7.46 11.59
C ALA A 38 15.71 -7.85 12.78
N TYR A 39 14.41 -7.96 12.55
CA TYR A 39 13.44 -8.45 13.53
C TYR A 39 13.24 -9.98 13.48
N GLY A 40 13.91 -10.70 12.58
CA GLY A 40 13.82 -12.15 12.42
C GLY A 40 12.47 -12.62 11.89
N LEU A 41 11.72 -11.74 11.21
CA LEU A 41 10.38 -12.03 10.69
C LEU A 41 10.43 -12.98 9.48
N ASP A 42 11.50 -12.91 8.70
CA ASP A 42 11.87 -13.84 7.63
C ASP A 42 11.98 -15.30 8.10
N ARG A 43 12.16 -15.51 9.42
CA ARG A 43 12.17 -16.85 10.05
C ARG A 43 10.82 -17.24 10.63
N ALA A 44 9.92 -16.27 10.80
CA ALA A 44 8.59 -16.48 11.35
C ALA A 44 7.53 -16.74 10.24
N VAL A 45 7.82 -16.37 9.00
CA VAL A 45 6.99 -16.60 7.82
C VAL A 45 7.80 -17.34 6.74
N GLN A 46 7.10 -17.94 5.78
CA GLN A 46 7.78 -18.57 4.65
C GLN A 46 8.11 -17.52 3.59
N VAL A 47 9.40 -17.26 3.34
CA VAL A 47 9.82 -16.38 2.22
C VAL A 47 9.80 -17.18 0.92
N VAL A 48 9.07 -16.70 -0.09
CA VAL A 48 8.87 -17.35 -1.38
C VAL A 48 9.06 -16.34 -2.49
N ALA A 49 9.56 -16.78 -3.65
CA ALA A 49 9.60 -15.97 -4.87
C ALA A 49 8.71 -16.61 -5.94
N ALA A 50 7.87 -15.82 -6.58
CA ALA A 50 7.16 -16.20 -7.79
C ALA A 50 7.97 -15.84 -9.05
N LYS A 51 7.60 -16.43 -10.19
CA LYS A 51 8.16 -16.04 -11.48
C LYS A 51 7.55 -14.71 -11.94
N PRO A 52 8.25 -13.93 -12.78
CA PRO A 52 7.63 -12.79 -13.47
C PRO A 52 6.34 -13.18 -14.19
N ALA A 53 5.35 -12.29 -14.17
CA ALA A 53 4.10 -12.46 -14.86
C ALA A 53 4.33 -12.64 -16.37
N GLY A 54 3.90 -13.79 -16.89
CA GLY A 54 3.95 -14.07 -18.32
C GLY A 54 2.92 -13.23 -19.09
N GLU A 55 3.05 -13.20 -20.41
CA GLU A 55 2.17 -12.41 -21.28
C GLU A 55 0.69 -12.79 -21.12
N SER A 56 0.37 -14.08 -20.98
CA SER A 56 -1.01 -14.54 -20.73
C SER A 56 -1.59 -13.97 -19.44
N THR A 57 -0.77 -13.83 -18.40
CA THR A 57 -1.18 -13.24 -17.12
C THR A 57 -1.36 -11.74 -17.26
N LEU A 58 -0.38 -11.03 -17.86
CA LEU A 58 -0.47 -9.58 -18.06
C LEU A 58 -1.71 -9.20 -18.89
N ARG A 59 -2.06 -10.04 -19.88
CA ARG A 59 -3.24 -9.89 -20.75
C ARG A 59 -4.59 -10.04 -20.04
N LEU A 60 -4.62 -10.45 -18.77
CA LEU A 60 -5.85 -10.44 -17.97
C LEU A 60 -6.36 -9.02 -17.70
N VAL A 61 -5.46 -8.03 -17.65
CA VAL A 61 -5.79 -6.62 -17.37
C VAL A 61 -5.30 -5.70 -18.49
N HIS A 62 -4.09 -5.95 -19.00
CA HIS A 62 -3.43 -5.02 -19.90
C HIS A 62 -3.63 -5.38 -21.38
N GLY A 63 -3.83 -4.35 -22.21
CA GLY A 63 -3.89 -4.48 -23.67
C GLY A 63 -2.55 -4.95 -24.25
N GLN A 64 -2.61 -5.73 -25.33
CA GLN A 64 -1.42 -6.26 -26.01
C GLN A 64 -0.48 -5.14 -26.46
N GLU A 65 -1.02 -4.11 -27.07
CA GLU A 65 -0.26 -2.99 -27.62
C GLU A 65 0.47 -2.21 -26.52
N TYR A 66 -0.15 -2.12 -25.33
CA TYR A 66 0.47 -1.52 -24.16
C TYR A 66 1.63 -2.38 -23.63
N ILE A 67 1.43 -3.69 -23.50
CA ILE A 67 2.50 -4.62 -23.08
C ILE A 67 3.69 -4.52 -24.03
N GLU A 68 3.45 -4.47 -25.34
CA GLU A 68 4.49 -4.30 -26.34
C GLU A 68 5.20 -2.94 -26.25
N ALA A 69 4.46 -1.86 -25.94
CA ALA A 69 5.05 -0.54 -25.70
C ALA A 69 5.98 -0.56 -24.48
N VAL A 70 5.57 -1.18 -23.38
CA VAL A 70 6.43 -1.36 -22.19
C VAL A 70 7.68 -2.18 -22.53
N ARG A 71 7.57 -3.27 -23.31
CA ARG A 71 8.73 -4.06 -23.74
C ARG A 71 9.71 -3.24 -24.58
N ARG A 72 9.22 -2.40 -25.51
CA ARG A 72 10.06 -1.50 -26.31
C ARG A 72 10.77 -0.47 -25.43
N ALA A 73 10.05 0.19 -24.54
CA ALA A 73 10.61 1.14 -23.58
C ALA A 73 11.61 0.47 -22.62
N SER A 74 11.38 -0.79 -22.24
CA SER A 74 12.31 -1.58 -21.42
C SER A 74 13.65 -1.84 -22.13
N ALA A 75 13.62 -2.12 -23.43
CA ALA A 75 14.81 -2.40 -24.22
C ALA A 75 15.55 -1.12 -24.66
N ALA A 76 14.79 -0.06 -24.94
CA ALA A 76 15.27 1.23 -25.42
C ALA A 76 14.44 2.34 -24.76
N PRO A 77 14.84 2.83 -23.57
CA PRO A 77 14.06 3.83 -22.82
C PRO A 77 13.76 5.11 -23.59
N GLU A 78 14.64 5.51 -24.50
CA GLU A 78 14.45 6.66 -25.39
C GLU A 78 13.32 6.46 -26.42
N SER A 79 12.87 5.22 -26.61
CA SER A 79 11.74 4.86 -27.49
C SER A 79 10.39 4.86 -26.76
N ALA A 80 10.35 5.29 -25.49
CA ALA A 80 9.14 5.35 -24.70
C ALA A 80 8.05 6.19 -25.39
N ASP A 81 6.84 5.62 -25.41
CA ASP A 81 5.69 6.21 -26.06
C ASP A 81 4.78 6.86 -25.02
N GLY A 82 4.84 8.19 -24.94
CA GLY A 82 4.03 8.98 -24.01
C GLY A 82 2.52 8.84 -24.20
N SER A 83 2.04 8.33 -25.33
CA SER A 83 0.60 8.04 -25.49
C SER A 83 0.10 6.91 -24.60
N TYR A 84 1.02 6.07 -24.09
CA TYR A 84 0.77 5.04 -23.09
C TYR A 84 1.19 5.48 -21.67
N GLY A 85 1.46 6.77 -21.44
CA GLY A 85 1.96 7.29 -20.17
C GLY A 85 3.45 7.02 -19.90
N LEU A 86 4.16 6.34 -20.81
CA LEU A 86 5.56 5.96 -20.63
C LEU A 86 6.53 7.10 -20.97
N GLY A 87 7.62 7.20 -20.20
CA GLY A 87 8.64 8.24 -20.43
C GLY A 87 8.22 9.63 -19.96
N THR A 88 7.19 9.71 -19.11
CA THR A 88 6.74 10.96 -18.48
C THR A 88 7.63 11.27 -17.25
N ILE A 89 7.33 12.38 -16.58
CA ILE A 89 8.02 12.74 -15.32
C ILE A 89 7.64 11.76 -14.20
N ASP A 90 6.38 11.32 -14.18
CA ASP A 90 5.85 10.40 -13.17
C ASP A 90 6.17 8.94 -13.50
N ASP A 91 6.13 8.56 -14.79
CA ASP A 91 6.49 7.22 -15.25
C ASP A 91 7.69 7.23 -16.21
N PRO A 92 8.91 7.62 -15.76
CA PRO A 92 10.10 7.60 -16.58
C PRO A 92 10.40 6.21 -17.14
N ALA A 93 10.89 6.14 -18.38
CA ALA A 93 11.36 4.88 -18.93
C ALA A 93 12.76 4.54 -18.41
N PHE A 94 12.99 3.27 -18.09
CA PHE A 94 14.29 2.75 -17.66
C PHE A 94 14.56 1.36 -18.25
N ALA A 95 15.84 1.01 -18.38
CA ALA A 95 16.24 -0.27 -18.95
C ALA A 95 15.84 -1.43 -18.02
N GLY A 96 15.16 -2.44 -18.56
CA GLY A 96 14.65 -3.55 -17.74
C GLY A 96 13.31 -3.28 -17.04
N MET A 97 12.63 -2.18 -17.37
CA MET A 97 11.31 -1.82 -16.83
C MET A 97 10.29 -2.94 -16.96
N HIS A 98 10.21 -3.61 -18.10
CA HIS A 98 9.25 -4.70 -18.31
C HIS A 98 9.51 -5.84 -17.32
N GLU A 99 10.77 -6.26 -17.20
CA GLU A 99 11.21 -7.37 -16.37
C GLU A 99 10.93 -7.07 -14.89
N ALA A 100 11.31 -5.89 -14.41
CA ALA A 100 11.08 -5.47 -13.02
C ALA A 100 9.58 -5.37 -12.70
N SER A 101 8.80 -4.72 -13.58
CA SER A 101 7.35 -4.55 -13.40
C SER A 101 6.62 -5.90 -13.45
N ALA A 102 7.01 -6.79 -14.37
CA ALA A 102 6.44 -8.12 -14.49
C ALA A 102 6.81 -9.00 -13.30
N LEU A 103 7.99 -8.83 -12.70
CA LEU A 103 8.36 -9.54 -11.47
C LEU A 103 7.48 -9.13 -10.29
N ILE A 104 7.26 -7.83 -10.08
CA ILE A 104 6.35 -7.33 -9.04
C ILE A 104 4.93 -7.88 -9.26
N ALA A 105 4.42 -7.82 -10.49
CA ALA A 105 3.15 -8.42 -10.86
C ALA A 105 3.10 -9.93 -10.58
N GLY A 106 4.18 -10.63 -10.91
CA GLY A 106 4.34 -12.06 -10.67
C GLY A 106 4.27 -12.42 -9.19
N GLN A 107 4.89 -11.62 -8.31
CA GLN A 107 4.81 -11.82 -6.85
C GLN A 107 3.37 -11.70 -6.33
N SER A 108 2.61 -10.68 -6.75
CA SER A 108 1.20 -10.50 -6.34
C SER A 108 0.29 -11.60 -6.88
N VAL A 109 0.49 -12.01 -8.13
CA VAL A 109 -0.24 -13.12 -8.75
C VAL A 109 0.09 -14.43 -8.04
N GLY A 110 1.36 -14.72 -7.77
CA GLY A 110 1.78 -15.92 -7.04
C GLY A 110 1.19 -15.99 -5.63
N ALA A 111 1.19 -14.87 -4.89
CA ALA A 111 0.50 -14.77 -3.60
C ALA A 111 -0.99 -15.13 -3.69
N ALA A 112 -1.67 -14.61 -4.72
CA ALA A 112 -3.08 -14.90 -4.94
C ALA A 112 -3.33 -16.38 -5.28
N GLU A 113 -2.48 -16.99 -6.10
CA GLU A 113 -2.56 -18.42 -6.42
C GLU A 113 -2.40 -19.29 -5.17
N ASP A 114 -1.39 -19.03 -4.35
CA ASP A 114 -1.07 -19.82 -3.16
C ASP A 114 -2.17 -19.70 -2.11
N VAL A 115 -2.73 -18.50 -1.91
CA VAL A 115 -3.87 -18.28 -1.02
C VAL A 115 -5.13 -18.98 -1.52
N TRP A 116 -5.41 -18.91 -2.83
CA TRP A 116 -6.61 -19.53 -3.39
C TRP A 116 -6.56 -21.05 -3.37
N ARG A 117 -5.39 -21.64 -3.64
CA ARG A 117 -5.16 -23.09 -3.61
C ARG A 117 -5.04 -23.66 -2.18
N GLY A 118 -4.90 -22.80 -1.17
CA GLY A 118 -4.76 -23.19 0.23
C GLY A 118 -3.34 -23.58 0.63
N GLU A 119 -2.33 -23.23 -0.17
CA GLU A 119 -0.91 -23.41 0.17
C GLU A 119 -0.48 -22.46 1.30
N ALA A 120 -1.07 -21.27 1.31
CA ALA A 120 -1.00 -20.31 2.41
C ALA A 120 -2.39 -19.82 2.80
N LEU A 121 -2.55 -19.42 4.06
CA LEU A 121 -3.76 -18.73 4.49
C LEU A 121 -3.64 -17.22 4.22
N HIS A 122 -2.43 -16.70 4.39
CA HIS A 122 -2.10 -15.30 4.19
C HIS A 122 -0.84 -15.18 3.31
N ALA A 123 -0.84 -14.27 2.36
CA ALA A 123 0.34 -13.95 1.58
C ALA A 123 0.56 -12.44 1.53
N VAL A 124 1.82 -12.06 1.44
CA VAL A 124 2.27 -10.68 1.51
C VAL A 124 3.17 -10.38 0.35
N ASN A 125 2.89 -9.32 -0.42
CA ASN A 125 3.85 -8.75 -1.35
C ASN A 125 3.99 -7.23 -1.12
N PHE A 126 5.01 -6.82 -0.37
CA PHE A 126 5.22 -5.40 -0.09
C PHE A 126 5.87 -4.61 -1.23
N ALA A 127 6.32 -5.28 -2.29
CA ALA A 127 6.77 -4.63 -3.51
C ALA A 127 5.62 -4.31 -4.48
N GLY A 128 4.47 -4.95 -4.30
CA GLY A 128 3.25 -4.72 -5.09
C GLY A 128 2.41 -3.55 -4.60
N GLY A 129 1.18 -3.46 -5.09
CA GLY A 129 0.23 -2.37 -4.83
C GLY A 129 0.39 -1.18 -5.79
N LEU A 130 0.82 -1.45 -7.03
CA LEU A 130 0.92 -0.47 -8.11
C LEU A 130 -0.47 -0.24 -8.73
N HIS A 131 -1.39 0.33 -7.94
CA HIS A 131 -2.81 0.42 -8.24
C HIS A 131 -3.23 1.39 -9.36
N HIS A 132 -2.34 2.28 -9.80
CA HIS A 132 -2.68 3.34 -10.76
C HIS A 132 -2.58 2.91 -12.22
N ALA A 133 -1.81 1.86 -12.53
CA ALA A 133 -1.62 1.44 -13.91
C ALA A 133 -2.97 1.08 -14.55
N MET A 134 -3.28 1.72 -15.68
CA MET A 134 -4.53 1.55 -16.39
C MET A 134 -4.44 0.33 -17.33
N PRO A 135 -5.58 -0.23 -17.79
CA PRO A 135 -5.58 -1.33 -18.75
C PRO A 135 -4.76 -1.05 -20.03
N ARG A 136 -4.59 0.22 -20.41
CA ARG A 136 -3.88 0.64 -21.63
C ARG A 136 -2.83 1.74 -21.38
N GLY A 137 -2.29 1.87 -20.17
CA GLY A 137 -1.28 2.89 -19.93
C GLY A 137 -0.68 2.84 -18.54
N ALA A 138 0.55 3.34 -18.41
CA ALA A 138 1.16 3.66 -17.15
C ALA A 138 0.52 4.92 -16.55
N SER A 139 0.53 5.02 -15.23
CA SER A 139 0.04 6.17 -14.48
C SER A 139 0.55 6.11 -13.06
N GLY A 140 0.85 7.25 -12.44
CA GLY A 140 1.08 7.35 -11.00
C GLY A 140 2.17 6.41 -10.49
N PHE A 141 3.30 6.34 -11.20
CA PHE A 141 4.46 5.50 -10.87
C PHE A 141 4.20 4.00 -11.06
N CYS A 142 3.16 3.63 -11.80
CA CYS A 142 2.71 2.26 -11.95
C CYS A 142 2.75 1.84 -13.42
N ILE A 143 3.56 0.82 -13.74
CA ILE A 143 3.66 0.29 -15.11
C ILE A 143 2.68 -0.86 -15.33
N TYR A 144 2.68 -1.89 -14.47
CA TYR A 144 1.66 -2.94 -14.49
C TYR A 144 0.87 -2.93 -13.19
N ASN A 145 -0.43 -3.17 -13.29
CA ASN A 145 -1.34 -3.16 -12.16
C ASN A 145 -1.34 -4.53 -11.49
N ASP A 146 -0.38 -4.77 -10.60
CA ASP A 146 -0.22 -6.06 -9.94
C ASP A 146 -1.42 -6.43 -9.04
N ALA A 147 -2.07 -5.42 -8.44
CA ALA A 147 -3.27 -5.60 -7.65
C ALA A 147 -4.44 -6.10 -8.52
N ALA A 148 -4.70 -5.44 -9.65
CA ALA A 148 -5.73 -5.89 -10.58
C ALA A 148 -5.40 -7.26 -11.20
N LEU A 149 -4.13 -7.54 -11.51
CA LEU A 149 -3.70 -8.85 -12.01
C LEU A 149 -3.91 -9.97 -10.98
N ALA A 150 -3.65 -9.71 -9.71
CA ALA A 150 -3.94 -10.65 -8.62
C ALA A 150 -5.44 -10.95 -8.52
N VAL A 151 -6.29 -9.91 -8.54
CA VAL A 151 -7.76 -10.07 -8.54
C VAL A 151 -8.24 -10.82 -9.78
N ALA A 152 -7.78 -10.45 -10.98
CA ALA A 152 -8.16 -11.11 -12.21
C ALA A 152 -7.75 -12.59 -12.24
N ARG A 153 -6.57 -12.92 -11.69
CA ARG A 153 -6.14 -14.31 -11.54
C ARG A 153 -7.05 -15.10 -10.58
N LEU A 154 -7.48 -14.50 -9.47
CA LEU A 154 -8.43 -15.15 -8.56
C LEU A 154 -9.74 -15.48 -9.27
N LEU A 155 -10.27 -14.55 -10.06
CA LEU A 155 -11.47 -14.78 -10.88
C LEU A 155 -11.26 -15.92 -11.91
N GLU A 156 -10.11 -15.93 -12.61
CA GLU A 156 -9.75 -16.99 -13.56
C GLU A 156 -9.66 -18.37 -12.89
N LEU A 157 -9.21 -18.42 -11.63
CA LEU A 157 -9.14 -19.65 -10.83
C LEU A 157 -10.48 -20.05 -10.19
N GLY A 158 -11.55 -19.30 -10.43
CA GLY A 158 -12.90 -19.64 -10.02
C GLY A 158 -13.42 -18.90 -8.77
N ALA A 159 -12.74 -17.85 -8.33
CA ALA A 159 -13.35 -16.94 -7.36
C ALA A 159 -14.54 -16.21 -8.00
N GLU A 160 -15.67 -16.22 -7.33
CA GLU A 160 -16.91 -15.55 -7.75
C GLU A 160 -17.07 -14.18 -7.11
N ARG A 161 -16.41 -13.94 -5.96
CA ARG A 161 -16.48 -12.68 -5.21
C ARG A 161 -15.12 -12.36 -4.59
N VAL A 162 -14.47 -11.31 -5.08
CA VAL A 162 -13.18 -10.82 -4.56
C VAL A 162 -13.39 -9.42 -4.02
N ALA A 163 -12.98 -9.16 -2.78
CA ALA A 163 -12.97 -7.80 -2.25
C ALA A 163 -11.54 -7.25 -2.32
N TYR A 164 -11.39 -6.07 -2.90
CA TYR A 164 -10.18 -5.27 -2.91
C TYR A 164 -10.37 -4.04 -2.01
N VAL A 165 -9.57 -3.93 -0.95
CA VAL A 165 -9.62 -2.80 0.00
C VAL A 165 -8.31 -2.04 -0.04
N ASP A 166 -8.39 -0.79 -0.47
CA ASP A 166 -7.28 0.11 -0.65
C ASP A 166 -7.26 1.19 0.44
N VAL A 167 -6.15 1.26 1.17
CA VAL A 167 -5.91 2.29 2.18
C VAL A 167 -4.63 3.09 1.91
N ASP A 168 -4.14 3.05 0.68
CA ASP A 168 -3.21 4.05 0.14
C ASP A 168 -3.88 5.43 0.13
N VAL A 169 -3.08 6.50 0.23
CA VAL A 169 -3.62 7.87 0.27
C VAL A 169 -4.20 8.31 -1.07
N HIS A 170 -3.77 7.72 -2.18
CA HIS A 170 -4.28 8.00 -3.51
C HIS A 170 -5.43 7.05 -3.85
N HIS A 171 -6.35 7.52 -4.70
CA HIS A 171 -7.43 6.67 -5.19
C HIS A 171 -6.86 5.56 -6.07
N GLY A 172 -7.24 4.30 -5.78
CA GLY A 172 -6.91 3.12 -6.59
C GLY A 172 -7.66 3.05 -7.93
N ASP A 173 -7.52 4.09 -8.74
CA ASP A 173 -8.22 4.33 -9.99
C ASP A 173 -7.99 3.25 -11.05
N GLY A 174 -6.77 2.72 -11.18
CA GLY A 174 -6.47 1.64 -12.12
C GLY A 174 -7.17 0.33 -11.77
N VAL A 175 -7.25 -0.01 -10.47
CA VAL A 175 -8.00 -1.19 -10.02
C VAL A 175 -9.50 -0.98 -10.18
N GLN A 176 -10.02 0.21 -9.84
CA GLN A 176 -11.42 0.57 -10.09
C GLN A 176 -11.76 0.46 -11.59
N ALA A 177 -10.93 1.02 -12.46
CA ALA A 177 -11.15 1.00 -13.91
C ALA A 177 -11.13 -0.43 -14.49
N ALA A 178 -10.27 -1.31 -13.97
CA ALA A 178 -10.17 -2.70 -14.41
C ALA A 178 -11.44 -3.51 -14.14
N PHE A 179 -12.20 -3.18 -13.09
CA PHE A 179 -13.38 -3.92 -12.66
C PHE A 179 -14.66 -3.08 -12.60
N TRP A 180 -14.66 -1.94 -13.29
CA TRP A 180 -15.76 -0.97 -13.27
C TRP A 180 -17.13 -1.61 -13.55
N ASP A 181 -17.18 -2.52 -14.53
CA ASP A 181 -18.40 -3.21 -14.96
C ASP A 181 -18.48 -4.67 -14.44
N ASP A 182 -17.65 -5.09 -13.47
CA ASP A 182 -17.64 -6.47 -12.95
C ASP A 182 -18.21 -6.58 -11.52
N PRO A 183 -19.46 -7.05 -11.34
CA PRO A 183 -20.08 -7.16 -10.01
C PRO A 183 -19.44 -8.24 -9.12
N ARG A 184 -18.52 -9.05 -9.65
CA ARG A 184 -17.77 -10.06 -8.87
C ARG A 184 -16.63 -9.45 -8.08
N VAL A 185 -16.30 -8.18 -8.31
CA VAL A 185 -15.23 -7.48 -7.59
C VAL A 185 -15.80 -6.28 -6.86
N LEU A 186 -15.61 -6.24 -5.55
CA LEU A 186 -15.89 -5.05 -4.74
C LEU A 186 -14.59 -4.29 -4.53
N THR A 187 -14.50 -3.07 -5.04
CA THR A 187 -13.40 -2.14 -4.78
C THR A 187 -13.82 -1.14 -3.72
N ILE A 188 -13.02 -0.98 -2.67
CA ILE A 188 -13.21 0.03 -1.63
C ILE A 188 -11.91 0.81 -1.50
N SER A 189 -11.93 2.12 -1.69
CA SER A 189 -10.74 2.96 -1.57
C SER A 189 -10.98 4.09 -0.56
N LEU A 190 -10.08 4.20 0.42
CA LEU A 190 -10.03 5.29 1.39
C LEU A 190 -8.85 6.20 1.09
N HIS A 191 -9.09 7.31 0.42
CA HIS A 191 -8.05 8.17 -0.15
C HIS A 191 -8.30 9.65 0.17
N GLU A 192 -7.29 10.49 0.00
CA GLU A 192 -7.46 11.94 0.05
C GLU A 192 -8.33 12.42 -1.13
N HIS A 193 -9.21 13.37 -0.86
CA HIS A 193 -10.24 13.81 -1.78
C HIS A 193 -9.66 14.21 -3.16
N PRO A 194 -10.29 13.80 -4.30
CA PRO A 194 -9.80 14.12 -5.66
C PRO A 194 -9.71 15.60 -6.02
N ARG A 195 -10.23 16.50 -5.18
CA ARG A 195 -10.11 17.95 -5.36
C ARG A 195 -8.74 18.47 -4.95
N THR A 196 -8.04 17.74 -4.09
CA THR A 196 -6.78 18.18 -3.47
C THR A 196 -5.60 17.29 -3.82
N LEU A 197 -5.84 16.06 -4.28
CA LEU A 197 -4.78 15.11 -4.61
C LEU A 197 -4.99 14.39 -5.94
N PHE A 198 -3.89 13.90 -6.52
CA PHE A 198 -3.88 12.92 -7.60
C PHE A 198 -4.75 11.70 -7.22
N PRO A 199 -5.51 11.08 -8.14
CA PRO A 199 -5.56 11.25 -9.61
C PRO A 199 -6.74 12.09 -10.15
N GLN A 200 -7.40 12.90 -9.32
CA GLN A 200 -8.63 13.63 -9.67
C GLN A 200 -9.86 12.75 -10.00
N THR A 201 -9.80 11.45 -9.67
CA THR A 201 -10.91 10.49 -9.67
C THR A 201 -11.12 9.89 -8.27
N GLY A 202 -12.12 9.05 -8.07
CA GLY A 202 -12.47 8.54 -6.73
C GLY A 202 -13.50 9.45 -6.05
N TRP A 203 -14.37 10.06 -6.84
CA TRP A 203 -15.50 10.80 -6.30
C TRP A 203 -16.49 9.83 -5.63
N PRO A 204 -17.14 10.20 -4.52
CA PRO A 204 -18.13 9.34 -3.86
C PRO A 204 -19.29 8.90 -4.76
N GLU A 205 -19.57 9.65 -5.84
CA GLU A 205 -20.60 9.33 -6.83
C GLU A 205 -20.15 8.26 -7.85
N GLU A 206 -18.85 7.96 -7.94
CA GLU A 206 -18.32 6.87 -8.76
C GLU A 206 -18.61 5.54 -8.05
N ALA A 207 -19.69 4.88 -8.44
CA ALA A 207 -20.25 3.74 -7.73
C ALA A 207 -20.38 2.47 -8.60
N GLY A 208 -19.48 2.27 -9.56
CA GLY A 208 -19.52 1.14 -10.50
C GLY A 208 -20.32 1.43 -11.77
N GLY A 209 -20.08 0.60 -12.77
CA GLY A 209 -20.67 0.69 -14.10
C GLY A 209 -21.96 -0.11 -14.27
N GLU A 210 -22.35 -0.32 -15.53
CA GLU A 210 -23.63 -0.94 -15.86
C GLU A 210 -23.69 -2.39 -15.36
N GLY A 211 -24.64 -2.71 -14.48
CA GLY A 211 -24.79 -4.04 -13.91
C GLY A 211 -23.80 -4.37 -12.77
N ALA A 212 -23.02 -3.38 -12.33
CA ALA A 212 -22.10 -3.47 -11.21
C ALA A 212 -22.31 -2.31 -10.21
N GLU A 213 -23.50 -1.71 -10.16
CA GLU A 213 -23.79 -0.60 -9.26
C GLU A 213 -23.58 -1.00 -7.79
N GLY A 214 -22.77 -0.21 -7.07
CA GLY A 214 -22.33 -0.47 -5.71
C GLY A 214 -21.08 -1.35 -5.58
N SER A 215 -20.47 -1.77 -6.70
CA SER A 215 -19.21 -2.54 -6.68
C SER A 215 -17.95 -1.68 -6.53
N ALA A 216 -18.05 -0.37 -6.71
CA ALA A 216 -17.01 0.59 -6.39
C ALA A 216 -17.47 1.52 -5.26
N VAL A 217 -16.63 1.67 -4.23
CA VAL A 217 -16.92 2.54 -3.08
C VAL A 217 -15.72 3.43 -2.78
N ASN A 218 -15.93 4.72 -2.97
CA ASN A 218 -14.91 5.74 -2.78
C ASN A 218 -15.18 6.58 -1.52
N VAL A 219 -14.28 6.49 -0.54
CA VAL A 219 -14.33 7.26 0.69
C VAL A 219 -13.31 8.39 0.59
N ALA A 220 -13.73 9.48 -0.05
CA ALA A 220 -12.91 10.68 -0.23
C ALA A 220 -12.75 11.47 1.09
N LEU A 221 -11.54 11.48 1.65
CA LEU A 221 -11.21 12.10 2.93
C LEU A 221 -10.61 13.50 2.75
N PRO A 222 -10.95 14.49 3.59
CA PRO A 222 -10.30 15.79 3.54
C PRO A 222 -8.80 15.70 3.84
N ALA A 223 -8.00 16.53 3.18
CA ALA A 223 -6.62 16.81 3.55
C ALA A 223 -6.51 17.15 5.06
N GLY A 224 -5.47 16.65 5.72
CA GLY A 224 -5.26 16.81 7.16
C GLY A 224 -6.07 15.84 8.04
N THR A 225 -6.79 14.87 7.47
CA THR A 225 -7.47 13.83 8.26
C THR A 225 -6.43 13.05 9.09
N SER A 226 -6.64 13.02 10.40
CA SER A 226 -5.78 12.32 11.36
C SER A 226 -6.33 10.93 11.71
N ASP A 227 -5.60 10.19 12.54
CA ASP A 227 -5.96 8.86 13.04
C ASP A 227 -7.44 8.67 13.36
N GLU A 228 -8.06 9.58 14.13
CA GLU A 228 -9.46 9.42 14.56
C GLU A 228 -10.42 9.42 13.37
N GLY A 229 -10.24 10.36 12.44
CA GLY A 229 -11.10 10.48 11.26
C GLY A 229 -10.89 9.31 10.30
N TRP A 230 -9.63 8.94 10.08
CA TRP A 230 -9.26 7.85 9.18
C TRP A 230 -9.74 6.49 9.69
N LEU A 231 -9.53 6.18 10.97
CA LEU A 231 -10.02 4.95 11.59
C LEU A 231 -11.56 4.90 11.64
N ARG A 232 -12.21 6.03 11.93
CA ARG A 232 -13.68 6.12 11.91
C ARG A 232 -14.22 5.83 10.51
N ALA A 233 -13.62 6.40 9.47
CA ALA A 233 -14.02 6.16 8.09
C ALA A 233 -13.88 4.67 7.72
N PHE A 234 -12.72 4.07 8.01
CA PHE A 234 -12.48 2.64 7.77
C PHE A 234 -13.51 1.77 8.48
N HIS A 235 -13.69 1.95 9.79
CA HIS A 235 -14.55 1.10 10.60
C HIS A 235 -16.05 1.31 10.37
N ALA A 236 -16.46 2.47 9.85
CA ALA A 236 -17.86 2.73 9.51
C ALA A 236 -18.28 2.16 8.15
N VAL A 237 -17.32 1.93 7.25
CA VAL A 237 -17.61 1.57 5.85
C VAL A 237 -17.18 0.14 5.54
N VAL A 238 -15.90 -0.19 5.75
CA VAL A 238 -15.31 -1.43 5.24
C VAL A 238 -15.97 -2.68 5.83
N PRO A 239 -16.16 -2.83 7.17
CA PRO A 239 -16.74 -4.05 7.73
C PRO A 239 -18.13 -4.37 7.20
N GLU A 240 -19.01 -3.37 7.11
CA GLU A 240 -20.39 -3.54 6.67
C GLU A 240 -20.48 -3.95 5.20
N LEU A 241 -19.64 -3.36 4.35
CA LEU A 241 -19.58 -3.71 2.92
C LEU A 241 -19.03 -5.12 2.71
N LEU A 242 -17.98 -5.52 3.44
CA LEU A 242 -17.47 -6.88 3.36
C LEU A 242 -18.50 -7.91 3.85
N ALA A 243 -19.24 -7.60 4.92
CA ALA A 243 -20.31 -8.44 5.42
C ALA A 243 -21.45 -8.61 4.40
N ALA A 244 -21.84 -7.54 3.71
CA ALA A 244 -22.87 -7.57 2.68
C ALA A 244 -22.40 -8.34 1.44
N PHE A 245 -21.17 -8.08 0.98
CA PHE A 245 -20.61 -8.66 -0.24
C PHE A 245 -20.21 -10.14 -0.09
N ARG A 246 -19.82 -10.56 1.12
CA ARG A 246 -19.39 -11.95 1.44
C ARG A 246 -18.30 -12.45 0.48
N PRO A 247 -17.14 -11.78 0.44
CA PRO A 247 -16.04 -12.16 -0.46
C PRO A 247 -15.53 -13.56 -0.15
N GLN A 248 -15.04 -14.27 -1.15
CA GLN A 248 -14.35 -15.54 -0.95
C GLN A 248 -12.87 -15.34 -0.60
N VAL A 249 -12.30 -14.19 -0.95
CA VAL A 249 -10.91 -13.82 -0.70
C VAL A 249 -10.81 -12.30 -0.58
N LEU A 250 -9.98 -11.84 0.35
CA LEU A 250 -9.68 -10.43 0.55
C LEU A 250 -8.30 -10.10 -0.03
N VAL A 251 -8.23 -9.08 -0.88
CA VAL A 251 -6.97 -8.46 -1.33
C VAL A 251 -6.95 -7.06 -0.72
N THR A 252 -5.87 -6.70 -0.02
CA THR A 252 -5.74 -5.35 0.56
C THR A 252 -4.47 -4.67 0.13
N GLN A 253 -4.54 -3.37 -0.12
CA GLN A 253 -3.40 -2.52 -0.41
C GLN A 253 -3.08 -1.64 0.80
N HIS A 254 -1.80 -1.56 1.16
CA HIS A 254 -1.31 -0.91 2.37
C HIS A 254 -0.22 0.12 2.10
N GLY A 255 -0.51 1.08 1.21
CA GLY A 255 0.32 2.27 1.03
C GLY A 255 0.51 3.02 2.35
N ALA A 256 1.76 3.41 2.63
CA ALA A 256 2.15 4.12 3.84
C ALA A 256 2.26 5.64 3.65
N ASP A 257 1.90 6.14 2.47
CA ASP A 257 1.83 7.55 2.11
C ASP A 257 0.66 8.30 2.76
N THR A 258 -0.24 7.59 3.45
CA THR A 258 -1.17 8.17 4.43
C THR A 258 -0.45 8.78 5.64
N HIS A 259 0.84 8.47 5.85
CA HIS A 259 1.60 8.86 7.02
C HIS A 259 1.86 10.37 7.08
N VAL A 260 1.81 10.95 8.28
CA VAL A 260 2.00 12.39 8.54
C VAL A 260 3.35 12.98 8.07
N GLU A 261 4.34 12.15 7.80
CA GLU A 261 5.66 12.57 7.31
C GLU A 261 5.83 12.33 5.79
N ASP A 262 4.82 11.81 5.11
CA ASP A 262 4.90 11.58 3.67
C ASP A 262 4.89 12.93 2.91
N PRO A 263 5.81 13.15 1.95
CA PRO A 263 5.88 14.41 1.22
C PRO A 263 4.88 14.52 0.06
N LEU A 264 4.20 13.45 -0.31
CA LEU A 264 3.33 13.40 -1.49
C LEU A 264 1.85 13.62 -1.17
N ALA A 265 1.45 13.59 0.10
CA ALA A 265 0.05 13.73 0.51
C ALA A 265 -0.11 14.56 1.79
N HIS A 266 -1.36 14.80 2.20
CA HIS A 266 -1.68 15.68 3.32
C HIS A 266 -2.43 14.99 4.45
N LEU A 267 -2.61 13.67 4.41
CA LEU A 267 -3.14 12.93 5.55
C LEU A 267 -2.14 12.95 6.72
N ALA A 268 -2.68 12.94 7.94
CA ALA A 268 -1.91 13.06 9.18
C ALA A 268 -2.01 11.77 10.01
N VAL A 269 -1.84 10.62 9.36
CA VAL A 269 -1.98 9.30 9.97
C VAL A 269 -0.66 8.84 10.60
N THR A 270 -0.75 8.21 11.77
CA THR A 270 0.40 7.59 12.44
C THR A 270 0.50 6.11 12.09
N VAL A 271 1.68 5.53 12.28
CA VAL A 271 1.85 4.08 12.05
C VAL A 271 1.02 3.23 13.03
N ASP A 272 0.63 3.77 14.19
CA ASP A 272 -0.26 3.05 15.11
C ASP A 272 -1.66 2.89 14.53
N ALA A 273 -2.16 3.89 13.80
CA ALA A 273 -3.42 3.80 13.07
C ALA A 273 -3.31 2.87 11.85
N GLN A 274 -2.25 3.00 11.03
CA GLN A 274 -1.99 2.09 9.90
C GLN A 274 -1.95 0.62 10.36
N ARG A 275 -1.29 0.34 11.49
CA ARG A 275 -1.30 -0.98 12.15
C ARG A 275 -2.71 -1.42 12.51
N ALA A 276 -3.51 -0.55 13.13
CA ALA A 276 -4.86 -0.91 13.55
C ALA A 276 -5.77 -1.28 12.37
N VAL A 277 -5.62 -0.59 11.24
CA VAL A 277 -6.30 -0.96 9.99
C VAL A 277 -5.82 -2.31 9.48
N ALA A 278 -4.51 -2.57 9.45
CA ALA A 278 -3.99 -3.85 9.00
C ALA A 278 -4.45 -5.03 9.89
N GLU A 279 -4.47 -4.85 11.22
CA GLU A 279 -5.03 -5.82 12.18
C GLU A 279 -6.53 -6.05 11.95
N SER A 280 -7.24 -5.01 11.50
CA SER A 280 -8.65 -5.10 11.17
C SER A 280 -8.89 -5.84 9.86
N CYS A 281 -8.09 -5.60 8.82
CA CYS A 281 -8.12 -6.37 7.57
C CYS A 281 -7.87 -7.86 7.84
N HIS A 282 -6.89 -8.19 8.69
CA HIS A 282 -6.65 -9.57 9.13
C HIS A 282 -7.91 -10.21 9.72
N ARG A 283 -8.52 -9.53 10.70
CA ARG A 283 -9.74 -10.02 11.36
C ARG A 283 -10.89 -10.17 10.37
N LEU A 284 -11.09 -9.20 9.49
CA LEU A 284 -12.15 -9.21 8.48
C LEU A 284 -11.95 -10.33 7.45
N ALA A 285 -10.71 -10.66 7.08
CA ALA A 285 -10.43 -11.83 6.24
C ALA A 285 -10.88 -13.14 6.91
N HIS A 286 -10.63 -13.31 8.21
CA HIS A 286 -11.13 -14.47 8.98
C HIS A 286 -12.65 -14.48 9.10
N GLU A 287 -13.27 -13.31 9.30
CA GLU A 287 -14.72 -13.19 9.47
C GLU A 287 -15.50 -13.41 8.18
N HIS A 288 -14.97 -12.96 7.03
CA HIS A 288 -15.73 -12.89 5.79
C HIS A 288 -15.18 -13.73 4.64
N ALA A 289 -13.93 -14.16 4.68
CA ALA A 289 -13.24 -14.84 3.56
C ALA A 289 -12.52 -16.14 3.98
N ASP A 290 -12.97 -16.81 5.06
CA ASP A 290 -12.34 -18.02 5.63
C ASP A 290 -10.83 -17.86 5.93
N GLY A 291 -10.38 -16.63 6.19
CA GLY A 291 -8.99 -16.28 6.42
C GLY A 291 -8.15 -16.08 5.15
N ARG A 292 -8.68 -16.31 3.93
CA ARG A 292 -7.95 -16.11 2.68
C ARG A 292 -7.63 -14.64 2.45
N TRP A 293 -6.36 -14.29 2.55
CA TRP A 293 -5.92 -12.89 2.50
C TRP A 293 -4.61 -12.68 1.74
N VAL A 294 -4.63 -11.76 0.78
CA VAL A 294 -3.43 -11.23 0.11
C VAL A 294 -3.25 -9.77 0.53
N ALA A 295 -2.10 -9.43 1.11
CA ALA A 295 -1.75 -8.06 1.49
C ALA A 295 -0.63 -7.52 0.59
N LEU A 296 -0.88 -6.38 -0.06
CA LEU A 296 0.01 -5.71 -0.99
C LEU A 296 0.59 -4.44 -0.35
N GLY A 297 1.75 -4.00 -0.86
CA GLY A 297 2.37 -2.72 -0.55
C GLY A 297 1.76 -1.54 -1.30
N ALA A 298 2.58 -0.52 -1.60
CA ALA A 298 2.41 0.52 -2.62
C ALA A 298 3.71 1.38 -2.68
N VAL A 299 3.59 2.69 -2.90
CA VAL A 299 4.72 3.65 -2.99
C VAL A 299 5.53 3.72 -1.69
N ALA A 300 4.95 3.37 -0.54
CA ALA A 300 5.65 3.21 0.74
C ALA A 300 5.00 2.10 1.59
N MET A 301 5.76 1.35 2.39
CA MET A 301 5.18 0.47 3.42
C MET A 301 6.07 0.39 4.67
N ARG A 302 5.45 0.38 5.86
CA ARG A 302 6.13 0.22 7.16
C ARG A 302 5.59 -1.02 7.90
N TRP A 303 6.30 -2.14 7.75
CA TRP A 303 5.87 -3.52 8.06
C TRP A 303 5.92 -4.02 9.52
N TRP A 304 6.37 -3.23 10.50
CA TRP A 304 6.92 -3.76 11.77
C TRP A 304 5.92 -4.35 12.81
N THR A 305 4.68 -4.63 12.43
CA THR A 305 3.60 -4.92 13.40
C THR A 305 2.90 -6.27 13.20
N TRP A 306 3.02 -6.90 12.04
CA TRP A 306 2.25 -8.09 11.68
C TRP A 306 2.65 -9.39 12.37
N CYS A 307 3.91 -9.54 12.80
CA CYS A 307 4.35 -10.74 13.51
C CYS A 307 4.24 -10.61 15.03
N ARG A 308 3.55 -9.58 15.55
CA ARG A 308 3.33 -9.46 16.99
C ARG A 308 2.12 -10.30 17.40
N GLY A 309 2.38 -11.54 17.81
CA GLY A 309 1.45 -12.29 18.64
C GLY A 309 1.10 -11.48 19.93
N PRO A 310 -0.09 -11.67 20.50
CA PRO A 310 -0.51 -10.93 21.68
C PRO A 310 0.44 -11.25 22.86
N GLY A 311 1.25 -10.29 23.31
CA GLY A 311 2.05 -10.52 24.51
C GLY A 311 3.27 -9.65 24.80
N ARG A 312 3.70 -8.71 23.93
CA ARG A 312 4.85 -7.84 24.25
C ARG A 312 4.58 -6.37 23.97
N ILE A 313 3.91 -5.74 24.93
CA ILE A 313 3.87 -4.28 25.09
C ILE A 313 5.23 -3.88 25.65
N TRP A 314 6.07 -3.23 24.84
CA TRP A 314 7.16 -2.42 25.39
C TRP A 314 6.68 -0.99 25.44
N SER A 315 6.34 -0.57 26.66
CA SER A 315 6.14 0.84 27.01
C SER A 315 7.37 1.64 26.62
N ARG A 316 7.14 2.81 26.01
CA ARG A 316 8.09 3.92 25.85
C ARG A 316 9.24 3.81 26.86
N SER A 317 10.48 3.65 26.37
CA SER A 317 11.66 3.91 27.20
C SER A 317 11.60 5.39 27.59
N ARG A 318 11.11 5.67 28.80
CA ARG A 318 11.44 6.92 29.47
C ARG A 318 12.96 6.93 29.56
N ARG A 319 13.58 7.94 28.95
CA ARG A 319 14.96 8.29 29.24
C ARG A 319 15.04 8.54 30.74
N ASP A 320 15.49 7.55 31.50
CA ASP A 320 15.98 7.73 32.85
C ASP A 320 17.32 8.46 32.78
N GLY A 321 17.23 9.75 32.45
CA GLY A 321 18.24 10.72 32.80
C GLY A 321 18.18 10.91 34.31
N ARG A 322 19.09 10.23 35.01
CA ARG A 322 19.35 10.41 36.44
C ARG A 322 19.36 11.90 36.78
N SER A 323 18.34 12.38 37.48
CA SER A 323 18.41 13.61 38.26
C SER A 323 18.09 13.24 39.71
N ARG A 324 19.11 13.39 40.56
CA ARG A 324 19.01 13.27 42.01
C ARG A 324 17.98 14.28 42.55
N PRO A 325 17.21 13.95 43.60
CA PRO A 325 16.36 14.95 44.24
C PRO A 325 17.25 15.95 45.00
N PRO A 326 16.95 17.26 44.99
CA PRO A 326 17.70 18.20 45.82
C PRO A 326 17.30 18.03 47.29
N ARG A 327 18.33 18.01 48.14
CA ARG A 327 18.20 18.07 49.60
C ARG A 327 17.46 19.35 50.00
N ARG A 328 16.52 19.22 50.95
CA ARG A 328 15.95 20.35 51.69
C ARG A 328 17.07 21.18 52.33
N CYS A 329 17.11 22.48 52.04
CA CYS A 329 17.77 23.47 52.88
C CYS A 329 16.79 24.61 53.17
N ARG A 330 16.72 25.00 54.44
CA ARG A 330 15.80 26.01 54.98
C ARG A 330 16.27 27.44 54.64
N ARG A 331 15.28 28.30 54.37
CA ARG A 331 15.14 29.76 54.56
C ARG A 331 16.40 30.63 54.78
N SER A 332 16.57 31.62 53.90
CA SER A 332 16.63 33.08 54.16
C SER A 332 16.89 33.76 52.80
N GLY A 333 16.00 34.59 52.25
CA GLY A 333 15.86 36.02 52.56
C GLY A 333 16.35 36.85 51.36
N GLY A 334 15.49 37.67 50.75
CA GLY A 334 15.91 38.86 50.00
C GLY A 334 15.88 38.85 48.46
N ARG A 335 14.84 39.52 47.92
CA ARG A 335 14.83 40.52 46.82
C ARG A 335 15.13 40.13 45.34
N ARG A 336 14.13 40.55 44.54
CA ARG A 336 14.11 41.11 43.16
C ARG A 336 14.24 40.19 41.95
N CYS A 337 13.14 40.16 41.20
CA CYS A 337 13.02 39.77 39.80
C CYS A 337 13.65 40.83 38.89
N THR A 338 14.46 40.41 37.92
CA THR A 338 14.71 41.11 36.64
C THR A 338 15.31 40.15 35.61
N GLY A 339 14.78 40.18 34.38
CA GLY A 339 15.55 39.98 33.15
C GLY A 339 15.50 38.60 32.51
N GLY A 340 14.74 38.48 31.41
CA GLY A 340 14.95 37.45 30.39
C GLY A 340 15.85 37.96 29.24
N PRO A 341 16.38 37.07 28.39
CA PRO A 341 16.83 37.40 27.03
C PRO A 341 16.01 36.60 25.99
N GLY A 342 15.53 37.12 24.86
CA GLY A 342 16.14 38.11 23.96
C GLY A 342 16.77 37.37 22.78
N TRP A 343 15.97 36.99 21.77
CA TRP A 343 16.45 36.39 20.52
C TRP A 343 16.53 37.46 19.41
N THR A 344 17.72 37.68 18.87
CA THR A 344 17.97 38.54 17.69
C THR A 344 18.05 37.70 16.41
N ARG A 345 17.22 38.04 15.42
CA ARG A 345 17.37 37.65 14.00
C ARG A 345 18.60 38.35 13.39
N ARG A 346 19.33 37.64 12.54
CA ARG A 346 20.19 38.23 11.50
C ARG A 346 19.73 37.72 10.15
N GLY A 347 19.39 38.65 9.27
CA GLY A 347 19.36 38.44 7.83
C GLY A 347 20.68 38.89 7.21
N GLY A 348 20.95 38.35 6.03
CA GLY A 348 21.95 38.74 5.04
C GLY A 348 21.51 38.12 3.73
#